data_AF-A0A1M6AP98-F1
#
_entry.id   AF-A0A1M6AP98-F1
#
_cell.length_a   1.000
_cell.length_b   1.000
_cell.length_c   1.000
_cell.angle_alpha   90.00
_cell.angle_beta   90.00
_cell.angle_gamma   90.00
#
_symmetry.space_group_name_H-M   'P 1'
#
loop_
_entity.id
_entity.type
_entity.pdbx_description
1 polymer ?
#
loop_
_entity_poly.entity_id
_entity_poly.type
_entity_poly.pdbx_seq_one_letter_code
_entity_poly.pdbx_strand_id
1 'polypeptide(L)'
;MKQNSLHTGIRFYATSVTTMVVFCLMLTATLVGCLDIPDAPDSNRRIEYANVYVVQKGISDSTTLKIHPSDPATLKVDVYPRQYKKELSFEWFRTGIFADSSDLKSVGTGDEFVIDEETAPIFIPNTLQITDQQGNSMTVKFNVIVNTPPKMDSVTTPANKDTLYGTLSTSFPFTWGATDPDLRYEDSLSYVLIIDSVSYDIGSLTQIMQSGFNEGAHTFQVLVSDSHGDSDTLPVCHFYVVDTLGGKK
;
A
#
# COMPACT_ATOMS: atom_id res chain seq x y z
N MET A 1 27.83 59.83 14.33
CA MET A 1 28.77 60.58 15.19
C MET A 1 30.11 60.65 14.47
N LYS A 2 30.51 61.89 14.14
CA LYS A 2 31.83 62.38 13.70
C LYS A 2 32.91 62.01 14.75
N GLN A 3 34.23 62.00 14.56
CA GLN A 3 35.20 62.35 13.50
C GLN A 3 36.60 62.06 14.07
N ASN A 4 37.60 61.90 13.18
CA ASN A 4 38.99 62.39 13.26
C ASN A 4 39.91 61.84 14.39
N SER A 5 41.21 61.64 14.19
CA SER A 5 42.22 62.59 13.73
C SER A 5 43.59 61.85 13.63
N LEU A 6 44.27 61.82 12.46
CA LEU A 6 45.55 62.54 12.12
C LEU A 6 46.79 62.08 12.93
N HIS A 7 47.98 61.77 12.40
CA HIS A 7 48.85 62.39 11.37
C HIS A 7 49.92 61.35 10.91
N THR A 8 50.24 61.20 9.61
CA THR A 8 51.40 61.81 8.88
C THR A 8 52.76 61.47 9.51
N GLY A 9 53.79 60.88 8.90
CA GLY A 9 54.17 60.56 7.52
C GLY A 9 55.72 60.61 7.47
N ILE A 10 56.42 59.52 7.11
CA ILE A 10 57.90 59.41 7.14
C ILE A 10 58.44 59.05 5.74
N ARG A 11 59.67 59.54 5.47
CA ARG A 11 60.37 59.72 4.19
C ARG A 11 61.05 58.46 3.58
N PHE A 12 61.25 58.56 2.26
CA PHE A 12 62.16 57.91 1.30
C PHE A 12 63.45 57.19 1.81
N TYR A 13 63.85 56.05 1.20
CA TYR A 13 64.74 55.88 0.02
C TYR A 13 65.17 54.40 -0.14
N ALA A 14 65.40 53.97 -1.39
CA ALA A 14 65.82 52.63 -1.78
C ALA A 14 67.28 52.31 -1.44
N THR A 15 67.62 51.02 -1.24
CA THR A 15 68.62 50.25 -2.03
C THR A 15 68.96 48.90 -1.42
N SER A 16 69.36 47.99 -2.32
CA SER A 16 70.35 46.92 -2.16
C SER A 16 69.89 45.52 -1.74
N VAL A 17 70.23 44.61 -2.66
CA VAL A 17 70.04 43.17 -2.71
C VAL A 17 71.19 42.47 -1.97
N THR A 18 70.95 41.19 -1.65
CA THR A 18 71.86 40.07 -1.30
C THR A 18 72.08 39.77 0.17
N THR A 19 71.58 38.60 0.62
CA THR A 19 72.40 37.62 1.36
C THR A 19 71.80 36.19 1.37
N MET A 20 72.67 35.23 1.06
CA MET A 20 72.73 33.78 1.36
C MET A 20 71.53 33.04 1.97
N VAL A 21 71.16 31.88 1.38
CA VAL A 21 70.78 30.67 2.15
C VAL A 21 71.14 29.36 1.41
N VAL A 22 72.02 28.58 2.06
CA VAL A 22 72.13 27.11 2.21
C VAL A 22 71.43 26.20 1.17
N PHE A 23 72.22 25.40 0.45
CA PHE A 23 71.73 24.25 -0.33
C PHE A 23 71.76 22.99 0.56
N CYS A 24 70.59 22.58 1.05
CA CYS A 24 70.40 21.32 1.77
C CYS A 24 69.93 20.24 0.77
N LEU A 25 70.69 19.14 0.67
CA LEU A 25 70.36 17.96 -0.14
C LEU A 25 69.08 17.30 0.41
N MET A 26 67.95 17.51 -0.27
CA MET A 26 66.72 16.76 -0.01
C MET A 26 66.70 15.51 -0.91
N LEU A 27 66.98 14.37 -0.29
CA LEU A 27 66.78 13.04 -0.87
C LEU A 27 65.27 12.79 -0.97
N THR A 28 64.69 12.93 -2.16
CA THR A 28 63.27 12.62 -2.38
C THR A 28 63.10 11.10 -2.45
N ALA A 29 62.66 10.48 -1.35
CA ALA A 29 62.15 9.12 -1.37
C ALA A 29 60.78 9.12 -2.06
N THR A 30 60.72 8.59 -3.29
CA THR A 30 59.44 8.32 -3.94
C THR A 30 58.80 7.11 -3.27
N LEU A 31 57.88 7.36 -2.33
CA LEU A 31 56.96 6.33 -1.85
C LEU A 31 56.01 5.99 -2.99
N VAL A 32 56.25 4.86 -3.65
CA VAL A 32 55.26 4.23 -4.53
C VAL A 32 54.19 3.66 -3.60
N GLY A 33 53.07 4.37 -3.45
CA GLY A 33 51.86 3.78 -2.90
C GLY A 33 51.30 2.81 -3.94
N CYS A 34 51.39 1.51 -3.65
CA CYS A 34 50.56 0.55 -4.37
C CYS A 34 49.10 0.96 -4.11
N LEU A 35 48.33 1.22 -5.16
CA LEU A 35 46.87 1.25 -5.01
C LEU A 35 46.45 -0.13 -4.49
N ASP A 36 45.53 -0.15 -3.52
CA ASP A 36 44.82 -1.37 -3.19
C ASP A 36 44.23 -1.96 -4.47
N ILE A 37 44.37 -3.27 -4.61
CA ILE A 37 43.73 -4.00 -5.70
C ILE A 37 42.23 -3.72 -5.55
N PRO A 38 41.54 -3.15 -6.56
CA PRO A 38 40.09 -2.99 -6.48
C PRO A 38 39.50 -4.37 -6.24
N ASP A 39 38.59 -4.48 -5.27
CA ASP A 39 37.89 -5.73 -5.00
C ASP A 39 37.40 -6.32 -6.32
N ALA A 40 37.70 -7.59 -6.56
CA ALA A 40 37.19 -8.28 -7.74
C ALA A 40 35.66 -8.15 -7.72
N PRO A 41 35.00 -7.83 -8.84
CA PRO A 41 33.55 -7.81 -8.88
C PRO A 41 33.03 -9.18 -8.43
N ASP A 42 32.09 -9.18 -7.49
CA ASP A 42 31.46 -10.40 -6.97
C ASP A 42 30.83 -11.19 -8.13
N SER A 43 31.51 -12.26 -8.53
CA SER A 43 31.11 -13.11 -9.65
C SER A 43 30.08 -14.16 -9.23
N ASN A 44 29.66 -14.20 -7.96
CA ASN A 44 28.80 -15.24 -7.41
C ASN A 44 27.32 -14.87 -7.33
N ARG A 45 26.90 -13.64 -7.65
CA ARG A 45 25.47 -13.31 -7.62
C ARG A 45 24.74 -13.90 -8.82
N ARG A 46 24.32 -15.17 -8.70
CA ARG A 46 23.67 -15.95 -9.77
C ARG A 46 22.25 -15.49 -10.09
N ILE A 47 21.58 -14.80 -9.18
CA ILE A 47 20.19 -14.36 -9.31
C ILE A 47 20.13 -12.84 -9.36
N GLU A 48 19.50 -12.31 -10.41
CA GLU A 48 19.34 -10.87 -10.62
C GLU A 48 18.16 -10.34 -9.82
N TYR A 49 17.01 -11.01 -9.86
CA TYR A 49 15.83 -10.66 -9.09
C TYR A 49 14.97 -11.89 -8.75
N ALA A 50 14.13 -11.72 -7.74
CA ALA A 50 13.10 -12.66 -7.33
C ALA A 50 11.78 -11.92 -7.12
N ASN A 51 10.68 -12.55 -7.51
CA ASN A 51 9.35 -12.01 -7.40
C ASN A 51 8.46 -13.00 -6.65
N VAL A 52 7.83 -12.54 -5.56
CA VAL A 52 6.82 -13.30 -4.85
C VAL A 52 5.47 -13.00 -5.48
N TYR A 53 4.68 -14.04 -5.71
CA TYR A 53 3.31 -13.95 -6.19
C TYR A 53 2.44 -14.96 -5.45
N VAL A 54 1.13 -14.73 -5.42
CA VAL A 54 0.17 -15.63 -4.79
C VAL A 54 -0.68 -16.31 -5.86
N VAL A 55 -1.02 -17.57 -5.64
CA VAL A 55 -1.98 -18.32 -6.44
C VAL A 55 -3.15 -18.69 -5.56
N GLN A 56 -4.35 -18.22 -5.89
CA GLN A 56 -5.59 -18.58 -5.20
C GLN A 56 -6.65 -18.91 -6.26
N LYS A 57 -7.35 -20.04 -6.10
CA LYS A 57 -8.34 -20.51 -7.09
C LYS A 57 -7.80 -20.59 -8.53
N GLY A 58 -6.50 -20.87 -8.69
CA GLY A 58 -5.82 -20.94 -10.00
C GLY A 58 -5.48 -19.59 -10.64
N ILE A 59 -5.81 -18.48 -9.98
CA ILE A 59 -5.48 -17.12 -10.43
C ILE A 59 -4.17 -16.70 -9.76
N SER A 60 -3.22 -16.22 -10.55
CA SER A 60 -1.95 -15.67 -10.04
C SER A 60 -2.04 -14.16 -9.90
N ASP A 61 -1.60 -13.64 -8.76
CA ASP A 61 -1.48 -12.21 -8.47
C ASP A 61 -0.05 -11.92 -7.96
N SER A 62 0.63 -11.00 -8.63
CA SER A 62 1.99 -10.57 -8.29
C SER A 62 2.07 -9.06 -7.99
N THR A 63 0.94 -8.37 -7.90
CA THR A 63 0.89 -6.92 -7.73
C THR A 63 0.43 -6.54 -6.33
N THR A 64 -0.72 -7.03 -5.88
CA THR A 64 -1.30 -6.69 -4.58
C THR A 64 -1.12 -7.80 -3.55
N LEU A 65 -0.97 -9.04 -4.01
CA LEU A 65 -0.93 -10.25 -3.18
C LEU A 65 -2.18 -10.34 -2.29
N LYS A 66 -3.34 -10.03 -2.89
CA LYS A 66 -4.64 -10.06 -2.20
C LYS A 66 -5.20 -11.47 -2.21
N ILE A 67 -5.64 -11.95 -1.04
CA ILE A 67 -6.26 -13.26 -0.86
C ILE A 67 -7.53 -13.16 -0.02
N HIS A 68 -8.49 -14.04 -0.33
CA HIS A 68 -9.65 -14.28 0.51
C HIS A 68 -9.31 -15.29 1.62
N PRO A 69 -9.64 -15.03 2.90
CA PRO A 69 -9.23 -15.87 4.03
C PRO A 69 -9.84 -17.28 4.04
N SER A 70 -11.03 -17.46 3.45
CA SER A 70 -11.71 -18.77 3.41
C SER A 70 -11.31 -19.64 2.22
N ASP A 71 -10.35 -19.22 1.41
CA ASP A 71 -9.87 -20.00 0.27
C ASP A 71 -8.38 -20.27 0.41
N PRO A 72 -7.90 -21.52 0.27
CA PRO A 72 -6.47 -21.80 0.29
C PRO A 72 -5.72 -21.02 -0.79
N ALA A 73 -4.61 -20.41 -0.41
CA ALA A 73 -3.71 -19.70 -1.29
C ALA A 73 -2.30 -20.28 -1.20
N THR A 74 -1.50 -20.12 -2.25
CA THR A 74 -0.09 -20.53 -2.25
C THR A 74 0.77 -19.37 -2.68
N LEU A 75 1.62 -18.88 -1.79
CA LEU A 75 2.70 -17.99 -2.16
C LEU A 75 3.75 -18.80 -2.91
N LYS A 76 4.27 -18.22 -3.99
CA LYS A 76 5.30 -18.81 -4.84
C LYS A 76 6.35 -17.78 -5.16
N VAL A 77 7.55 -18.25 -5.47
CA VAL A 77 8.65 -17.40 -5.92
C VAL A 77 9.08 -17.75 -7.33
N ASP A 78 9.16 -16.72 -8.17
CA ASP A 78 9.82 -16.75 -9.47
C ASP A 78 11.18 -16.06 -9.35
N VAL A 79 12.24 -16.72 -9.82
CA VAL A 79 13.60 -16.19 -9.79
C VAL A 79 14.14 -16.05 -11.21
N TYR A 80 15.02 -15.07 -11.43
CA TYR A 80 15.69 -14.88 -12.71
C TYR A 80 17.21 -14.75 -12.52
N PRO A 81 18.04 -15.49 -13.30
CA PRO A 81 17.67 -16.50 -14.30
C PRO A 81 17.07 -17.79 -13.71
N ARG A 82 16.00 -18.29 -14.32
CA ARG A 82 15.19 -19.43 -13.80
C ARG A 82 15.98 -20.72 -13.61
N GLN A 83 17.03 -20.95 -14.40
CA GLN A 83 17.83 -22.17 -14.36
C GLN A 83 18.49 -22.42 -13.00
N TYR A 84 18.79 -21.36 -12.24
CA TYR A 84 19.44 -21.48 -10.95
C TYR A 84 18.47 -21.84 -9.82
N LYS A 85 17.14 -21.79 -10.04
CA LYS A 85 16.12 -21.99 -8.98
C LYS A 85 16.33 -23.26 -8.16
N LYS A 86 16.75 -24.35 -8.80
CA LYS A 86 16.95 -25.66 -8.16
C LYS A 86 18.16 -25.72 -7.23
N GLU A 87 19.07 -24.76 -7.34
CA GLU A 87 20.28 -24.68 -6.52
C GLU A 87 20.08 -23.78 -5.29
N LEU A 88 18.88 -23.20 -5.13
CA LEU A 88 18.58 -22.23 -4.09
C LEU A 88 17.80 -22.88 -2.95
N SER A 89 18.06 -22.40 -1.75
CA SER A 89 17.19 -22.61 -0.60
C SER A 89 16.32 -21.39 -0.36
N PHE A 90 15.10 -21.63 0.08
CA PHE A 90 14.08 -20.62 0.32
C PHE A 90 13.59 -20.75 1.76
N GLU A 91 13.57 -19.63 2.48
CA GLU A 91 13.07 -19.58 3.84
C GLU A 91 12.13 -18.39 4.01
N TRP A 92 10.91 -18.68 4.46
CA TRP A 92 9.84 -17.73 4.64
C TRP A 92 9.86 -17.23 6.08
N PHE A 93 9.81 -15.92 6.24
CA PHE A 93 9.85 -15.26 7.54
C PHE A 93 8.64 -14.36 7.73
N ARG A 94 8.25 -14.21 9.00
CA ARG A 94 7.37 -13.16 9.48
C ARG A 94 8.11 -12.28 10.48
N THR A 95 8.05 -10.97 10.25
CA THR A 95 8.49 -9.96 11.23
C THR A 95 7.31 -9.49 12.08
N GLY A 96 7.58 -9.02 13.30
CA GLY A 96 6.54 -8.35 14.12
C GLY A 96 5.47 -9.29 14.68
N ILE A 97 5.81 -10.57 14.90
CA ILE A 97 4.91 -11.53 15.59
C ILE A 97 4.58 -11.03 17.02
N PHE A 98 5.48 -10.27 17.62
CA PHE A 98 5.25 -9.52 18.86
C PHE A 98 5.36 -8.02 18.55
N ALA A 99 4.53 -7.21 19.21
CA ALA A 99 4.33 -5.78 18.94
C ALA A 99 5.62 -4.93 18.95
N ASP A 100 6.72 -5.48 19.47
CA ASP A 100 7.95 -4.74 19.72
C ASP A 100 9.19 -5.45 19.11
N SER A 101 9.03 -6.59 18.41
CA SER A 101 10.16 -7.39 17.93
C SER A 101 10.43 -7.18 16.43
N SER A 102 11.61 -6.66 16.10
CA SER A 102 12.18 -6.74 14.74
C SER A 102 12.66 -8.16 14.38
N ASP A 103 12.46 -9.13 15.28
CA ASP A 103 12.81 -10.53 15.08
C ASP A 103 12.11 -11.11 13.85
N LEU A 104 12.92 -11.55 12.89
CA LEU A 104 12.51 -12.45 11.83
C LEU A 104 12.28 -13.83 12.45
N LYS A 105 11.06 -14.36 12.36
CA LYS A 105 10.77 -15.75 12.73
C LYS A 105 10.52 -16.55 11.46
N SER A 106 11.26 -17.64 11.31
CA SER A 106 11.06 -18.60 10.23
C SER A 106 9.71 -19.28 10.41
N VAL A 107 8.87 -19.23 9.38
CA VAL A 107 7.53 -19.83 9.36
C VAL A 107 7.42 -20.97 8.35
N GLY A 108 8.38 -21.11 7.43
CA GLY A 108 8.38 -22.18 6.44
C GLY A 108 9.62 -22.19 5.56
N THR A 109 9.78 -23.25 4.78
CA THR A 109 10.88 -23.42 3.81
C THR A 109 10.35 -23.95 2.49
N GLY A 110 11.13 -23.83 1.42
CA GLY A 110 10.74 -24.25 0.07
C GLY A 110 10.29 -23.09 -0.80
N ASP A 111 10.17 -23.31 -2.11
CA ASP A 111 9.83 -22.26 -3.08
C ASP A 111 8.33 -21.96 -3.17
N GLU A 112 7.54 -22.61 -2.33
CA GLU A 112 6.11 -22.40 -2.14
C GLU A 112 5.79 -22.34 -0.65
N PHE A 113 4.79 -21.54 -0.28
CA PHE A 113 4.22 -21.48 1.07
C PHE A 113 2.70 -21.52 0.97
N VAL A 114 2.09 -22.54 1.56
CA VAL A 114 0.63 -22.73 1.56
C VAL A 114 0.03 -21.95 2.73
N ILE A 115 -1.00 -21.16 2.42
CA ILE A 115 -1.86 -20.46 3.38
C ILE A 115 -3.20 -21.17 3.29
N ASP A 116 -3.58 -21.89 4.33
CA ASP A 116 -4.89 -22.54 4.45
C ASP A 116 -5.78 -21.80 5.47
N GLU A 117 -7.00 -22.29 5.65
CA GLU A 117 -7.99 -21.72 6.56
C GLU A 117 -7.55 -21.75 8.04
N GLU A 118 -6.58 -22.61 8.40
CA GLU A 118 -6.04 -22.73 9.76
C GLU A 118 -4.82 -21.82 9.98
N THR A 119 -4.25 -21.28 8.90
CA THR A 119 -3.07 -20.42 8.95
C THR A 119 -3.45 -19.06 9.54
N ALA A 120 -3.17 -18.89 10.84
CA ALA A 120 -3.42 -17.61 11.50
C ALA A 120 -2.64 -16.47 10.81
N PRO A 121 -3.19 -15.24 10.71
CA PRO A 121 -2.54 -14.12 10.02
C PRO A 121 -1.11 -13.81 10.48
N ILE A 122 -0.80 -14.08 11.75
CA ILE A 122 0.53 -13.92 12.34
C ILE A 122 1.58 -14.93 11.82
N PHE A 123 1.17 -15.95 11.08
CA PHE A 123 2.06 -16.93 10.44
C PHE A 123 2.18 -16.74 8.93
N ILE A 124 1.39 -15.84 8.33
CA ILE A 124 1.52 -15.48 6.92
C ILE A 124 2.84 -14.70 6.74
N PRO A 125 3.79 -15.19 5.94
CA PRO A 125 5.09 -14.54 5.80
C PRO A 125 4.95 -13.17 5.14
N ASN A 126 5.91 -12.30 5.44
CA ASN A 126 6.06 -10.98 4.82
C ASN A 126 7.49 -10.74 4.32
N THR A 127 8.34 -11.75 4.46
CA THR A 127 9.74 -11.73 4.05
C THR A 127 10.12 -13.11 3.53
N LEU A 128 10.86 -13.16 2.43
CA LEU A 128 11.47 -14.36 1.88
C LEU A 128 12.98 -14.16 1.81
N GLN A 129 13.74 -15.09 2.37
CA GLN A 129 15.18 -15.18 2.16
C GLN A 129 15.48 -16.28 1.15
N ILE A 130 16.36 -15.96 0.20
CA ILE A 130 16.80 -16.86 -0.85
C ILE A 130 18.31 -16.97 -0.74
N THR A 131 18.83 -18.17 -0.55
CA THR A 131 20.25 -18.42 -0.31
C THR A 131 20.80 -19.38 -1.36
N ASP A 132 21.96 -19.08 -1.93
CA ASP A 132 22.67 -19.98 -2.84
C ASP A 132 23.56 -20.99 -2.09
N GLN A 133 24.17 -21.91 -2.83
CA GLN A 133 25.07 -22.92 -2.27
C GLN A 133 26.38 -22.36 -1.70
N GLN A 134 26.72 -21.10 -2.01
CA GLN A 134 27.89 -20.40 -1.50
C GLN A 134 27.58 -19.61 -0.22
N GLY A 135 26.30 -19.55 0.18
CA GLY A 135 25.83 -18.81 1.35
C GLY A 135 25.42 -17.36 1.06
N ASN A 136 25.45 -16.91 -0.20
CA ASN A 136 24.98 -15.56 -0.54
C ASN A 136 23.47 -15.51 -0.43
N SER A 137 22.94 -14.45 0.19
CA SER A 137 21.52 -14.29 0.44
C SER A 137 20.92 -13.07 -0.25
N MET A 138 19.70 -13.23 -0.75
CA MET A 138 18.80 -12.14 -1.17
C MET A 138 17.57 -12.15 -0.26
N THR A 139 17.06 -10.96 0.07
CA THR A 139 15.83 -10.81 0.84
C THR A 139 14.78 -10.09 0.00
N VAL A 140 13.58 -10.67 -0.07
CA VAL A 140 12.39 -10.07 -0.67
C VAL A 140 11.40 -9.76 0.43
N LYS A 141 10.99 -8.50 0.57
CA LYS A 141 9.94 -8.07 1.50
C LYS A 141 8.65 -7.83 0.74
N PHE A 142 7.52 -8.24 1.30
CA PHE A 142 6.22 -8.13 0.68
C PHE A 142 5.13 -8.04 1.75
N ASN A 143 3.90 -7.72 1.35
CA ASN A 143 2.73 -7.76 2.22
C ASN A 143 1.64 -8.58 1.55
N VAL A 144 1.00 -9.47 2.28
CA VAL A 144 -0.18 -10.21 1.82
C VAL A 144 -1.40 -9.50 2.38
N ILE A 145 -2.31 -9.09 1.52
CA ILE A 145 -3.58 -8.49 1.91
C ILE A 145 -4.60 -9.62 2.08
N VAL A 146 -5.03 -9.86 3.31
CA VAL A 146 -6.12 -10.82 3.60
C VAL A 146 -7.40 -10.01 3.71
N ASN A 147 -8.35 -10.23 2.81
CA ASN A 147 -9.56 -9.42 2.74
C ASN A 147 -10.77 -10.24 2.29
N THR A 148 -11.89 -9.98 2.94
CA THR A 148 -13.22 -10.48 2.61
C THR A 148 -14.01 -9.34 1.98
N PRO A 149 -14.60 -9.51 0.79
CA PRO A 149 -15.45 -8.47 0.21
C PRO A 149 -16.60 -8.05 1.13
N PRO A 150 -16.98 -6.76 1.12
CA PRO A 150 -18.17 -6.31 1.83
C PRO A 150 -19.41 -6.93 1.19
N LYS A 151 -20.50 -6.95 1.94
CA LYS A 151 -21.79 -7.48 1.49
C LYS A 151 -22.92 -6.57 1.88
N MET A 152 -23.73 -6.15 0.90
CA MET A 152 -24.94 -5.36 1.13
C MET A 152 -26.01 -6.19 1.85
N ASP A 153 -26.67 -5.55 2.81
CA ASP A 153 -27.90 -6.09 3.40
C ASP A 153 -29.03 -6.00 2.38
N SER A 154 -29.94 -6.98 2.40
CA SER A 154 -31.12 -6.97 1.53
C SER A 154 -32.26 -6.08 2.03
N VAL A 155 -32.13 -5.55 3.25
CA VAL A 155 -33.16 -4.72 3.89
C VAL A 155 -32.77 -3.26 3.80
N THR A 156 -33.69 -2.46 3.27
CA THR A 156 -33.56 -1.02 3.12
C THR A 156 -34.85 -0.31 3.51
N THR A 157 -34.73 0.98 3.79
CA THR A 157 -35.87 1.91 3.80
C THR A 157 -35.59 2.93 2.71
N PRO A 158 -36.53 3.26 1.82
CA PRO A 158 -37.73 2.47 1.51
C PRO A 158 -37.35 1.04 1.09
N ALA A 159 -38.19 0.06 1.39
CA ALA A 159 -38.03 -1.29 0.86
C ALA A 159 -38.41 -1.35 -0.63
N ASN A 160 -37.95 -2.39 -1.34
CA ASN A 160 -38.33 -2.59 -2.73
C ASN A 160 -39.85 -2.77 -2.86
N LYS A 161 -40.44 -2.00 -3.77
CA LYS A 161 -41.88 -1.84 -4.07
C LYS A 161 -42.67 -1.07 -3.01
N ASP A 162 -42.02 -0.31 -2.15
CA ASP A 162 -42.72 0.56 -1.21
C ASP A 162 -43.52 1.66 -1.92
N THR A 163 -44.60 2.07 -1.27
CA THR A 163 -45.37 3.26 -1.65
C THR A 163 -45.21 4.32 -0.56
N LEU A 164 -44.66 5.46 -0.93
CA LEU A 164 -44.43 6.61 -0.06
C LEU A 164 -45.50 7.66 -0.29
N TYR A 165 -45.94 8.32 0.77
CA TYR A 165 -46.97 9.34 0.72
C TYR A 165 -46.38 10.68 1.14
N GLY A 166 -46.40 11.65 0.24
CA GLY A 166 -45.79 12.95 0.50
C GLY A 166 -46.02 13.93 -0.63
N THR A 167 -45.17 14.93 -0.71
CA THR A 167 -45.17 15.97 -1.74
C THR A 167 -43.73 16.17 -2.21
N LEU A 168 -43.51 17.04 -3.20
CA LEU A 168 -42.16 17.42 -3.61
C LEU A 168 -41.26 17.93 -2.47
N SER A 169 -41.85 18.50 -1.41
CA SER A 169 -41.12 18.98 -0.23
C SER A 169 -41.00 17.94 0.89
N THR A 170 -41.70 16.80 0.80
CA THR A 170 -41.58 15.73 1.80
C THR A 170 -40.20 15.11 1.70
N SER A 171 -39.53 14.99 2.85
CA SER A 171 -38.25 14.33 2.96
C SER A 171 -38.45 12.90 3.45
N PHE A 172 -38.07 11.92 2.64
CA PHE A 172 -38.16 10.51 2.97
C PHE A 172 -36.82 9.99 3.51
N PRO A 173 -36.83 9.13 4.54
CA PRO A 173 -35.62 8.48 5.02
C PRO A 173 -35.17 7.41 4.03
N PHE A 174 -33.88 7.42 3.70
CA PHE A 174 -33.22 6.30 3.05
C PHE A 174 -32.23 5.69 4.05
N THR A 175 -32.31 4.37 4.25
CA THR A 175 -31.40 3.63 5.14
C THR A 175 -30.94 2.35 4.46
N TRP A 176 -29.66 2.03 4.62
CA TRP A 176 -29.05 0.79 4.14
C TRP A 176 -28.04 0.28 5.15
N GLY A 177 -27.65 -0.98 4.99
CA GLY A 177 -26.59 -1.61 5.76
C GLY A 177 -25.72 -2.47 4.87
N ALA A 178 -24.50 -2.72 5.32
CA ALA A 178 -23.60 -3.70 4.76
C ALA A 178 -22.78 -4.32 5.89
N THR A 179 -22.35 -5.55 5.68
CA THR A 179 -21.46 -6.28 6.58
C THR A 179 -20.16 -6.55 5.88
N ASP A 180 -19.06 -6.39 6.61
CA ASP A 180 -17.75 -6.83 6.18
C ASP A 180 -17.04 -7.41 7.42
N PRO A 181 -16.58 -8.68 7.38
CA PRO A 181 -15.87 -9.31 8.50
C PRO A 181 -14.60 -8.58 8.94
N ASP A 182 -13.97 -7.82 8.04
CA ASP A 182 -12.64 -7.26 8.22
C ASP A 182 -12.62 -5.81 8.77
N LEU A 183 -13.79 -5.20 9.03
CA LEU A 183 -13.93 -3.82 9.55
C LEU A 183 -13.21 -3.52 10.87
N ARG A 184 -12.71 -4.53 11.57
CA ARG A 184 -11.94 -4.36 12.80
C ARG A 184 -10.43 -4.20 12.56
N TYR A 185 -9.98 -4.35 11.31
CA TYR A 185 -8.57 -4.47 10.93
C TYR A 185 -8.15 -3.41 9.89
N GLU A 186 -8.27 -2.13 10.26
CA GLU A 186 -7.93 -0.96 9.40
C GLU A 186 -8.76 -0.84 8.11
N ASP A 187 -9.80 -1.64 7.95
CA ASP A 187 -10.72 -1.55 6.82
C ASP A 187 -11.86 -0.54 7.05
N SER A 188 -12.46 -0.05 5.96
CA SER A 188 -13.53 0.95 5.98
C SER A 188 -14.47 0.82 4.79
N LEU A 189 -15.77 1.02 5.03
CA LEU A 189 -16.78 1.05 3.97
C LEU A 189 -17.07 2.47 3.49
N SER A 190 -17.19 2.60 2.18
CA SER A 190 -17.70 3.78 1.49
C SER A 190 -18.88 3.40 0.60
N TYR A 191 -19.83 4.31 0.44
CA TYR A 191 -21.08 4.05 -0.25
C TYR A 191 -21.31 5.04 -1.40
N VAL A 192 -21.94 4.54 -2.45
CA VAL A 192 -22.51 5.34 -3.53
C VAL A 192 -24.00 5.06 -3.57
N LEU A 193 -24.81 6.11 -3.44
CA LEU A 193 -26.25 6.06 -3.61
C LEU A 193 -26.61 6.53 -5.01
N ILE A 194 -27.36 5.72 -5.75
CA ILE A 194 -27.90 6.07 -7.05
C ILE A 194 -29.40 6.24 -6.90
N ILE A 195 -29.94 7.42 -7.24
CA ILE A 195 -31.38 7.69 -7.27
C ILE A 195 -31.75 8.14 -8.68
N ASP A 196 -32.69 7.44 -9.33
CA ASP A 196 -33.15 7.74 -10.69
C ASP A 196 -32.00 8.00 -11.69
N SER A 197 -30.99 7.14 -11.63
CA SER A 197 -29.75 7.20 -12.44
C SER A 197 -28.77 8.33 -12.08
N VAL A 198 -29.02 9.12 -11.04
CA VAL A 198 -28.08 10.12 -10.52
C VAL A 198 -27.26 9.51 -9.39
N SER A 199 -25.94 9.57 -9.51
CA SER A 199 -24.99 9.01 -8.55
C SER A 199 -24.54 10.04 -7.51
N TYR A 200 -24.52 9.64 -6.25
CA TYR A 200 -24.10 10.43 -5.11
C TYR A 200 -23.07 9.64 -4.30
N ASP A 201 -21.84 10.16 -4.23
CA ASP A 201 -20.86 9.69 -3.24
C ASP A 201 -21.26 10.24 -1.86
N ILE A 202 -21.59 9.31 -0.96
CA ILE A 202 -22.13 9.59 0.37
C ILE A 202 -21.15 9.15 1.47
N GLY A 203 -19.93 8.77 1.11
CA GLY A 203 -18.88 8.38 2.05
C GLY A 203 -19.33 7.22 2.95
N SER A 204 -19.17 7.37 4.26
CA SER A 204 -19.51 6.34 5.25
C SER A 204 -20.95 6.41 5.79
N LEU A 205 -21.80 7.25 5.21
CA LEU A 205 -23.19 7.36 5.64
C LEU A 205 -23.94 6.06 5.37
N THR A 206 -24.82 5.69 6.30
CA THR A 206 -25.76 4.56 6.18
C THR A 206 -27.22 4.99 6.16
N GLN A 207 -27.44 6.30 6.24
CA GLN A 207 -28.76 6.91 6.16
C GLN A 207 -28.69 8.33 5.63
N ILE A 208 -29.70 8.74 4.87
CA ILE A 208 -29.95 10.13 4.47
C ILE A 208 -31.44 10.46 4.51
N MET A 209 -31.74 11.74 4.39
CA MET A 209 -33.10 12.26 4.18
C MET A 209 -33.14 12.92 2.81
N GLN A 210 -34.04 12.49 1.93
CA GLN A 210 -34.13 13.02 0.56
C GLN A 210 -35.54 13.46 0.21
N SER A 211 -35.64 14.66 -0.36
CA SER A 211 -36.89 15.23 -0.91
C SER A 211 -36.75 15.46 -2.41
N GLY A 212 -37.76 16.05 -3.05
CA GLY A 212 -37.74 16.37 -4.48
C GLY A 212 -38.24 15.25 -5.40
N PHE A 213 -38.92 14.23 -4.84
CA PHE A 213 -39.57 13.20 -5.64
C PHE A 213 -40.92 13.69 -6.16
N ASN A 214 -41.15 13.56 -7.46
CA ASN A 214 -42.46 13.82 -8.07
C ASN A 214 -43.41 12.64 -7.75
N GLU A 215 -44.71 12.82 -8.00
CA GLU A 215 -45.62 11.67 -8.04
C GLU A 215 -45.17 10.69 -9.14
N GLY A 216 -45.15 9.40 -8.82
CA GLY A 216 -44.81 8.36 -9.79
C GLY A 216 -43.80 7.33 -9.28
N ALA A 217 -43.30 6.54 -10.24
CA ALA A 217 -42.33 5.49 -9.97
C ALA A 217 -40.91 6.05 -9.96
N HIS A 218 -40.13 5.61 -8.98
CA HIS A 218 -38.75 5.99 -8.75
C HIS A 218 -37.90 4.75 -8.49
N THR A 219 -36.59 4.92 -8.58
CA THR A 219 -35.60 3.87 -8.33
C THR A 219 -34.48 4.36 -7.43
N PHE A 220 -33.95 3.47 -6.61
CA PHE A 220 -32.66 3.68 -5.97
C PHE A 220 -31.83 2.40 -5.91
N GLN A 221 -30.52 2.58 -5.78
CA GLN A 221 -29.54 1.51 -5.63
C GLN A 221 -28.40 2.00 -4.74
N VAL A 222 -27.84 1.11 -3.92
CA VAL A 222 -26.68 1.42 -3.09
C VAL A 222 -25.55 0.47 -3.47
N LEU A 223 -24.37 1.04 -3.69
CA LEU A 223 -23.12 0.30 -3.84
C LEU A 223 -22.29 0.53 -2.59
N VAL A 224 -21.59 -0.51 -2.14
CA VAL A 224 -20.62 -0.43 -1.06
C VAL A 224 -19.27 -0.88 -1.59
N SER A 225 -18.20 -0.18 -1.19
CA SER A 225 -16.82 -0.57 -1.45
C SER A 225 -16.00 -0.51 -0.16
N ASP A 226 -15.09 -1.46 0.01
CA ASP A 226 -14.12 -1.49 1.11
C ASP A 226 -12.85 -0.69 0.75
N SER A 227 -11.89 -0.63 1.69
CA SER A 227 -10.62 0.08 1.48
C SER A 227 -9.61 -0.69 0.60
N HIS A 228 -9.86 -1.97 0.36
CA HIS A 228 -9.05 -2.88 -0.45
C HIS A 228 -9.57 -3.03 -1.89
N GLY A 229 -10.60 -2.28 -2.26
CA GLY A 229 -11.18 -2.20 -3.60
C GLY A 229 -12.20 -3.29 -3.93
N ASP A 230 -12.63 -4.13 -2.98
CA ASP A 230 -13.79 -5.00 -3.21
C ASP A 230 -15.09 -4.22 -3.02
N SER A 231 -16.16 -4.72 -3.65
CA SER A 231 -17.46 -4.06 -3.61
C SER A 231 -18.61 -5.04 -3.73
N ASP A 232 -19.76 -4.62 -3.23
CA ASP A 232 -21.04 -5.27 -3.46
C ASP A 232 -22.11 -4.22 -3.82
N THR A 233 -23.18 -4.66 -4.45
CA THR A 233 -24.21 -3.80 -4.99
C THR A 233 -25.59 -4.33 -4.64
N LEU A 234 -26.39 -3.49 -3.98
CA LEU A 234 -27.79 -3.78 -3.75
C LEU A 234 -28.51 -3.92 -5.09
N PRO A 235 -29.42 -4.88 -5.28
CA PRO A 235 -30.32 -4.87 -6.44
C PRO A 235 -31.12 -3.57 -6.51
N VAL A 236 -31.43 -3.12 -7.73
CA VAL A 236 -32.23 -1.90 -7.93
C VAL A 236 -33.58 -2.04 -7.22
N CYS A 237 -33.86 -1.10 -6.32
CA CYS A 237 -35.11 -1.00 -5.61
C CYS A 237 -36.02 -0.02 -6.33
N HIS A 238 -37.27 -0.42 -6.55
CA HIS A 238 -38.31 0.41 -7.11
C HIS A 238 -39.21 0.91 -5.96
N PHE A 239 -39.67 2.15 -6.01
CA PHE A 239 -40.69 2.64 -5.10
C PHE A 239 -41.62 3.60 -5.83
N TYR A 240 -42.77 3.90 -5.24
CA TYR A 240 -43.76 4.79 -5.82
C TYR A 240 -44.07 5.92 -4.85
N VAL A 241 -44.19 7.15 -5.33
CA VAL A 241 -44.60 8.30 -4.52
C VAL A 241 -46.01 8.70 -4.92
N VAL A 242 -46.91 8.79 -3.94
CA VAL A 242 -48.27 9.31 -4.09
C VAL A 242 -48.31 10.73 -3.54
N ASP A 243 -48.75 11.69 -4.36
CA ASP A 243 -48.93 13.07 -3.92
C ASP A 243 -50.11 13.21 -2.95
N THR A 244 -49.83 13.75 -1.77
CA THR A 244 -50.80 13.99 -0.69
C THR A 244 -51.45 15.38 -0.73
N LEU A 245 -50.96 16.30 -1.55
CA LEU A 245 -51.62 17.58 -1.84
C LEU A 245 -52.55 17.50 -3.07
N GLY A 246 -52.35 16.50 -3.93
CA GLY A 246 -53.09 16.28 -5.18
C GLY A 246 -54.49 15.67 -5.04
N GLY A 247 -54.98 15.47 -3.81
CA GLY A 247 -56.32 14.95 -3.52
C GLY A 247 -57.46 15.93 -3.88
N LYS A 248 -57.62 16.24 -5.17
CA LYS A 248 -58.87 16.56 -5.89
C LYS A 248 -58.53 16.97 -7.34
N LYS A 249 -58.85 16.10 -8.30
CA LYS A 249 -59.47 16.48 -9.57
C LYS A 249 -60.54 15.45 -9.91
#